data_AF-A0A520ZYS2-F1
#
_entry.id   AF-A0A520ZYS2-F1
#
_cell.length_a   1.000
_cell.length_b   1.000
_cell.length_c   1.000
_cell.angle_alpha   90.00
_cell.angle_beta   90.00
_cell.angle_gamma   90.00
#
_symmetry.space_group_name_H-M   'P 1'
#
loop_
_entity.id
_entity.type
_entity.pdbx_description
1 polymer ?
#
loop_
_entity_poly.entity_id
_entity_poly.type
_entity_poly.pdbx_seq_one_letter_code
_entity_poly.pdbx_strand_id
1 'polypeptide(L)'
;MTLTKDFSPMDVYAQVEKTGIKGRHFSFIDDFSPAELDNVFKTALMIEPFWRSRIPLLQGRVMCLQFFQPSTRTRFSMETAMHRLGG
;
A
#
# COMPACT_ATOMS: atom_id res chain seq x y z
N MET A 1 11.33 6.36 14.91
CA MET A 1 10.62 5.06 14.98
C MET A 1 11.64 3.97 15.22
N THR A 2 11.53 3.31 16.37
CA THR A 2 12.37 2.16 16.73
C THR A 2 11.88 0.94 15.95
N LEU A 3 12.74 0.40 15.09
CA LEU A 3 12.48 -0.87 14.40
C LEU A 3 12.38 -1.96 15.48
N THR A 4 11.18 -2.51 15.66
CA THR A 4 10.95 -3.62 16.60
C THR A 4 11.59 -4.89 16.06
N LYS A 5 12.03 -5.78 16.96
CA LYS A 5 12.71 -7.05 16.64
C LYS A 5 11.88 -8.03 15.79
N ASP A 6 10.60 -7.75 15.58
CA ASP A 6 9.71 -8.52 14.71
C ASP A 6 9.86 -8.18 13.22
N PHE A 7 10.68 -7.17 12.88
CA PHE A 7 11.26 -7.00 11.54
C PHE A 7 12.35 -8.06 11.30
N SER A 8 11.97 -9.34 11.38
CA SER A 8 12.61 -10.38 10.57
C SER A 8 12.56 -9.93 9.09
N PRO A 9 13.34 -10.49 8.14
CA PRO A 9 13.20 -10.12 6.74
C PRO A 9 11.84 -10.60 6.24
N MET A 10 10.79 -9.83 6.55
CA MET A 10 9.44 -10.02 6.08
C MET A 10 9.52 -9.69 4.61
N ASP A 11 9.48 -10.76 3.82
CA ASP A 11 9.25 -10.63 2.40
C ASP A 11 7.95 -9.85 2.21
N VAL A 12 8.07 -8.64 1.66
CA VAL A 12 6.94 -7.76 1.38
C VAL A 12 5.95 -8.47 0.46
N TYR A 13 6.42 -9.34 -0.44
CA TYR A 13 5.55 -10.13 -1.31
C TYR A 13 4.75 -11.17 -0.51
N ALA A 14 5.39 -11.89 0.41
CA ALA A 14 4.70 -12.86 1.27
C ALA A 14 3.67 -12.17 2.18
N GLN A 15 3.99 -11.00 2.71
CA GLN A 15 3.03 -10.23 3.51
C GLN A 15 1.86 -9.71 2.67
N VAL A 16 2.11 -9.23 1.44
CA VAL A 16 1.05 -8.80 0.52
C VAL A 16 0.15 -9.97 0.14
N GLU A 17 0.69 -11.15 -0.16
CA GLU A 17 -0.13 -12.34 -0.45
C GLU A 17 -0.99 -12.74 0.77
N LYS A 18 -0.46 -12.61 2.00
CA LYS A 18 -1.20 -12.87 3.24
C LYS A 18 -2.40 -11.94 3.45
N THR A 19 -2.43 -10.76 2.83
CA THR A 19 -3.60 -9.89 2.91
C THR A 19 -4.85 -10.51 2.29
N GLY A 20 -4.71 -11.39 1.27
CA GLY A 20 -5.85 -12.05 0.62
C GLY A 20 -6.74 -11.12 -0.22
N ILE A 21 -6.34 -9.87 -0.45
CA ILE A 21 -7.18 -8.85 -1.13
C ILE A 21 -6.79 -8.61 -2.60
N LYS A 22 -5.86 -9.40 -3.14
CA LYS A 22 -5.38 -9.27 -4.51
C LYS A 22 -6.53 -9.42 -5.52
N GLY A 23 -6.68 -8.44 -6.41
CA GLY A 23 -7.73 -8.43 -7.42
C GLY A 23 -9.11 -7.96 -6.93
N ARG A 24 -9.25 -7.59 -5.64
CA ARG A 24 -10.48 -7.02 -5.09
C ARG A 24 -10.46 -5.49 -5.16
N HIS A 25 -11.65 -4.90 -5.29
CA HIS A 25 -11.84 -3.45 -5.20
C HIS A 25 -12.02 -3.03 -3.74
N PHE A 26 -11.42 -1.90 -3.35
CA PHE A 26 -11.66 -1.26 -2.06
C PHE A 26 -12.70 -0.16 -2.26
N SER A 27 -13.98 -0.49 -2.07
CA SER A 27 -15.10 0.45 -2.25
C SER A 27 -15.60 0.96 -0.92
N PHE A 28 -15.94 0.06 0.00
CA PHE A 28 -16.35 0.37 1.36
C PHE A 28 -15.48 -0.37 2.38
N ILE A 29 -15.37 0.20 3.58
CA ILE A 29 -14.57 -0.42 4.66
C ILE A 29 -15.19 -1.74 5.14
N ASP A 30 -16.52 -1.85 5.08
CA ASP A 30 -17.28 -3.02 5.52
C ASP A 30 -17.12 -4.24 4.57
N ASP A 31 -16.55 -4.03 3.38
CA ASP A 31 -16.23 -5.11 2.44
C ASP A 31 -15.06 -5.98 2.92
N PHE A 32 -14.33 -5.53 3.96
CA PHE A 32 -13.17 -6.19 4.51
C PHE A 32 -13.41 -6.60 5.96
N SER A 33 -12.97 -7.81 6.28
CA SER A 33 -12.93 -8.28 7.65
C SER A 33 -11.88 -7.50 8.46
N PRO A 34 -12.05 -7.40 9.79
CA PRO A 34 -11.05 -6.78 10.66
C PRO A 34 -9.64 -7.39 10.50
N ALA A 35 -9.56 -8.70 10.26
CA ALA A 35 -8.29 -9.40 10.05
C ALA A 35 -7.59 -8.98 8.73
N GLU A 36 -8.35 -8.72 7.67
CA GLU A 36 -7.80 -8.22 6.40
C GLU A 36 -7.29 -6.79 6.56
N LEU A 37 -8.05 -5.92 7.24
CA LEU A 37 -7.62 -4.56 7.55
C LEU A 37 -6.36 -4.53 8.42
N ASP A 38 -6.27 -5.39 9.43
CA ASP A 38 -5.06 -5.56 10.24
C ASP A 38 -3.83 -5.94 9.39
N ASN A 39 -4.00 -6.80 8.38
CA ASN A 39 -2.93 -7.15 7.47
C ASN A 39 -2.54 -5.99 6.54
N VAL A 40 -3.49 -5.15 6.12
CA VAL A 40 -3.20 -3.91 5.39
C VAL A 40 -2.36 -2.96 6.26
N PHE A 41 -2.73 -2.75 7.52
CA PHE A 41 -1.95 -1.90 8.43
C PHE A 41 -0.54 -2.43 8.69
N LYS A 42 -0.38 -3.75 8.87
CA LYS A 42 0.94 -4.39 8.98
C LYS A 42 1.78 -4.17 7.73
N THR A 43 1.17 -4.25 6.55
CA THR A 43 1.86 -3.98 5.27
C THR A 43 2.28 -2.51 5.18
N ALA A 44 1.43 -1.58 5.61
CA ALA A 44 1.77 -0.16 5.67
C ALA A 44 2.97 0.11 6.61
N LEU A 45 2.99 -0.51 7.80
CA LEU A 45 4.11 -0.43 8.74
C LEU A 45 5.41 -0.97 8.15
N MET A 46 5.36 -2.01 7.31
CA MET A 46 6.54 -2.54 6.63
C MET A 46 7.11 -1.59 5.58
N ILE A 47 6.26 -0.82 4.91
CA ILE A 47 6.66 0.13 3.86
C ILE A 47 7.12 1.47 4.47
N GLU A 48 6.60 1.83 5.64
CA GLU A 48 6.87 3.11 6.31
C GLU A 48 8.37 3.46 6.45
N PRO A 49 9.28 2.57 6.86
CA PRO A 49 10.72 2.89 6.96
C PRO A 49 11.34 3.39 5.65
N PHE A 50 10.76 3.02 4.51
CA PHE A 50 11.23 3.37 3.17
C PHE A 50 10.53 4.61 2.61
N TRP A 51 9.84 5.41 3.43
CA TRP A 51 9.09 6.59 2.94
C TRP A 51 9.92 7.62 2.17
N ARG A 52 11.25 7.67 2.39
CA ARG A 52 12.20 8.52 1.64
C ARG A 52 12.79 7.83 0.39
N SER A 53 12.58 6.53 0.24
CA SER A 53 13.18 5.68 -0.79
C SER A 53 12.12 5.20 -1.77
N ARG A 54 12.57 4.69 -2.92
CA ARG A 54 11.71 3.99 -3.90
C ARG A 54 11.76 2.49 -3.63
N ILE A 55 10.60 1.82 -3.62
CA ILE A 55 10.48 0.36 -3.51
C ILE A 55 9.76 -0.13 -4.76
N PRO A 56 10.41 -0.82 -5.71
CA PRO A 56 9.82 -1.12 -7.02
C PRO A 56 8.82 -2.31 -7.01
N LEU A 57 7.82 -2.30 -6.12
CA LEU A 57 6.80 -3.35 -6.00
C LEU A 57 5.80 -3.37 -7.16
N LEU A 58 5.54 -2.22 -7.79
CA LEU A 58 4.58 -2.03 -8.88
C LEU A 58 5.27 -1.73 -10.21
N GLN A 59 6.53 -2.12 -10.38
CA GLN A 59 7.30 -1.86 -11.60
C GLN A 59 6.55 -2.28 -12.88
N GLY A 60 6.38 -1.35 -13.81
CA GLY A 60 5.69 -1.59 -15.09
C GLY A 60 4.15 -1.57 -15.00
N ARG A 61 3.56 -1.24 -13.84
CA ARG A 61 2.12 -1.02 -13.69
C ARG A 61 1.77 0.44 -14.00
N VAL A 62 0.59 0.66 -14.58
CA VAL A 62 0.06 2.00 -14.87
C VAL A 62 -1.27 2.16 -14.14
N MET A 63 -1.44 3.29 -13.45
CA MET A 63 -2.67 3.66 -12.76
C MET A 63 -3.33 4.87 -13.43
N CYS A 64 -4.65 4.82 -13.60
CA CYS A 64 -5.46 5.96 -14.04
C CYS A 64 -6.20 6.54 -12.83
N LEU A 65 -6.08 7.85 -12.63
CA LEU A 65 -6.79 8.60 -11.60
C LEU A 65 -7.89 9.46 -12.21
N GLN A 66 -9.13 9.23 -11.78
CA GLN A 66 -10.29 9.98 -12.26
C GLN A 66 -10.87 10.82 -11.13
N PHE A 67 -10.85 12.14 -11.29
CA PHE A 67 -11.41 13.10 -10.35
C PHE A 67 -12.45 13.96 -11.06
N PHE A 68 -13.72 13.80 -10.71
CA PHE A 68 -14.83 14.61 -11.24
C PHE A 68 -15.05 15.90 -10.45
N GLN A 69 -14.40 16.02 -9.29
CA GLN A 69 -14.39 17.19 -8.42
C GLN A 69 -12.94 17.48 -7.97
N PRO A 70 -12.56 18.74 -7.73
CA PRO A 70 -11.20 19.07 -7.29
C PRO A 70 -10.84 18.41 -5.95
N SER A 71 -9.81 17.56 -5.94
CA SER A 71 -9.24 16.96 -4.72
C SER A 71 -7.73 16.79 -4.80
N THR A 72 -7.02 17.91 -4.67
CA THR A 72 -5.57 18.00 -4.85
C THR A 72 -4.79 17.12 -3.87
N ARG A 73 -5.22 17.02 -2.60
CA ARG A 73 -4.53 16.20 -1.59
C ARG A 73 -4.60 14.71 -1.92
N THR A 74 -5.78 14.21 -2.27
CA THR A 74 -5.98 12.79 -2.61
C THR A 74 -5.25 12.43 -3.89
N ARG A 75 -5.28 13.32 -4.89
CA ARG A 75 -4.54 13.14 -6.14
C ARG A 75 -3.04 12.98 -5.87
N PHE A 76 -2.43 13.95 -5.19
CA PHE A 76 -0.99 13.90 -4.92
C PHE A 76 -0.59 12.71 -4.05
N SER A 77 -1.41 12.31 -3.07
CA SER A 77 -1.10 11.13 -2.25
C SER A 77 -1.08 9.85 -3.09
N MET A 78 -2.03 9.69 -4.02
CA MET A 78 -2.10 8.50 -4.88
C MET A 78 -0.99 8.50 -5.94
N GLU A 79 -0.74 9.64 -6.60
CA GLU A 79 0.37 9.77 -7.56
C GLU A 79 1.73 9.50 -6.91
N THR A 80 1.97 10.08 -5.72
CA THR A 80 3.23 9.87 -4.97
C THR A 80 3.41 8.41 -4.55
N ALA A 81 2.33 7.75 -4.10
CA ALA A 81 2.38 6.33 -3.73
C ALA A 81 2.75 5.45 -4.92
N MET A 82 2.12 5.67 -6.08
CA MET A 82 2.38 4.97 -7.33
C MET A 82 3.87 5.14 -7.72
N HIS A 83 4.34 6.38 -7.87
CA HIS A 83 5.74 6.67 -8.20
C HIS A 83 6.76 6.02 -7.25
N ARG A 84 6.50 6.03 -5.94
CA ARG A 84 7.38 5.41 -4.94
C ARG A 84 7.38 3.89 -5.02
N LEU A 85 6.23 3.29 -5.36
CA LEU A 85 6.08 1.85 -5.56
C LEU A 85 6.63 1.37 -6.92
N GLY A 86 6.98 2.29 -7.81
CA GLY A 86 7.76 1.99 -9.01
C GLY A 86 6.96 1.73 -10.29
N GLY A 87 5.64 1.82 -10.24
CA GLY A 87 4.79 2.06 -11.42
C GLY A 87 3.95 3.27 -11.12
#